data_AF-A0AA35SC63-F1
#
_entry.id   AF-A0AA35SC63-F1
#
_cell.length_a   1.000
_cell.length_b   1.000
_cell.length_c   1.000
_cell.angle_alpha   90.00
_cell.angle_beta   90.00
_cell.angle_gamma   90.00
#
_symmetry.space_group_name_H-M   'P 1'
#
loop_
_entity.id
_entity.type
_entity.pdbx_description
1 polymer ?
#
loop_
_entity_poly.entity_id
_entity_poly.type
_entity_poly.pdbx_seq_one_letter_code
_entity_poly.pdbx_strand_id
1 'polypeptide(L)'
;MKDRQRLRKSWLEIKTLLNTLVWRLCSSEGEMDDSFQRASLYPTTLLVPGLPANCPLLASWSGPQRLVLFPRPTEGARQWAGLAQVSWDAAQWNSITRRLANQSHGYFLSLHEAGREGEGQSLQGSDILLYSRYFRSALHECVLGLRGRGSSSWEHERQAQVFSTMALVWHLVEILFIEVLPAGCLVKQLVEWVTWAGQERDKKRLKEILGHTPPDSHHGYWRMVYRLVLTGRLSEARNLLAHHSAFSAREDVSHKLPYNRTNLLLIGLRL
;
A
#
# COMPACT_ATOMS: atom_id res chain seq x y z
N MET A 1 -18.37 13.46 27.79
CA MET A 1 -17.11 12.80 28.23
C MET A 1 -17.07 11.30 27.89
N LYS A 2 -18.17 10.53 28.08
CA LYS A 2 -18.26 9.10 27.71
C LYS A 2 -18.07 8.80 26.22
N ASP A 3 -18.52 9.69 25.31
CA ASP A 3 -18.37 9.48 23.87
C ASP A 3 -16.93 9.58 23.37
N ARG A 4 -16.11 10.45 23.99
CA ARG A 4 -14.67 10.55 23.65
C ARG A 4 -13.90 9.29 24.01
N GLN A 5 -14.30 8.57 25.07
CA GLN A 5 -13.68 7.31 25.44
C GLN A 5 -14.13 6.15 24.55
N ARG A 6 -15.40 6.12 24.12
CA ARG A 6 -15.88 5.15 23.11
C ARG A 6 -15.18 5.33 21.77
N LEU A 7 -15.07 6.58 21.30
CA LEU A 7 -14.35 6.90 20.07
C LEU A 7 -12.87 6.52 20.16
N ARG A 8 -12.20 6.74 21.29
CA ARG A 8 -10.80 6.29 21.49
C ARG A 8 -10.64 4.77 21.47
N LYS A 9 -11.60 4.03 22.02
CA LYS A 9 -11.57 2.56 22.06
C LYS A 9 -11.82 1.98 20.66
N SER A 10 -12.83 2.47 19.97
CA SER A 10 -13.08 2.15 18.56
C SER A 10 -11.92 2.59 17.66
N TRP A 11 -11.24 3.70 17.97
CA TRP A 11 -10.05 4.12 17.23
C TRP A 11 -8.87 3.17 17.44
N LEU A 12 -8.68 2.63 18.65
CA LEU A 12 -7.64 1.65 18.92
C LEU A 12 -7.92 0.34 18.17
N GLU A 13 -9.19 -0.10 18.16
CA GLU A 13 -9.66 -1.30 17.45
C GLU A 13 -9.58 -1.13 15.93
N ILE A 14 -9.97 0.03 15.40
CA ILE A 14 -9.85 0.33 13.96
C ILE A 14 -8.38 0.48 13.57
N LYS A 15 -7.52 1.04 14.44
CA LYS A 15 -6.08 1.11 14.22
C LYS A 15 -5.42 -0.28 14.22
N THR A 16 -5.79 -1.17 15.14
CA THR A 16 -5.31 -2.56 15.09
C THR A 16 -5.85 -3.27 13.87
N LEU A 17 -7.14 -3.11 13.53
CA LEU A 17 -7.75 -3.71 12.34
C LEU A 17 -7.08 -3.20 11.06
N LEU A 18 -6.86 -1.90 10.93
CA LEU A 18 -6.11 -1.26 9.84
C LEU A 18 -4.69 -1.78 9.78
N ASN A 19 -3.98 -1.85 10.91
CA ASN A 19 -2.63 -2.39 10.94
C ASN A 19 -2.61 -3.86 10.52
N THR A 20 -3.55 -4.68 10.97
CA THR A 20 -3.66 -6.08 10.52
C THR A 20 -4.15 -6.23 9.09
N LEU A 21 -5.00 -5.34 8.59
CA LEU A 21 -5.49 -5.35 7.20
C LEU A 21 -4.40 -4.89 6.25
N VAL A 22 -3.71 -3.78 6.56
CA VAL A 22 -2.54 -3.30 5.83
C VAL A 22 -1.44 -4.34 5.89
N TRP A 23 -1.13 -4.89 7.06
CA TRP A 23 -0.14 -5.96 7.21
C TRP A 23 -0.56 -7.22 6.45
N ARG A 24 -1.81 -7.70 6.53
CA ARG A 24 -2.26 -8.88 5.75
C ARG A 24 -2.34 -8.60 4.25
N LEU A 25 -2.73 -7.40 3.85
CA LEU A 25 -2.73 -7.01 2.44
C LEU A 25 -1.28 -6.94 1.95
N CYS A 26 -0.32 -6.46 2.73
CA CYS A 26 1.10 -6.38 2.37
C CYS A 26 1.85 -7.72 2.50
N SER A 27 1.49 -8.58 3.45
CA SER A 27 2.20 -9.82 3.81
C SER A 27 1.56 -11.10 3.27
N SER A 28 0.41 -11.02 2.61
CA SER A 28 -0.22 -12.18 1.95
C SER A 28 0.56 -12.54 0.68
N GLU A 29 1.52 -13.46 0.85
CA GLU A 29 2.35 -14.16 -0.14
C GLU A 29 3.73 -13.53 -0.42
N GLY A 30 4.71 -13.94 0.38
CA GLY A 30 5.83 -14.74 -0.12
C GLY A 30 6.96 -14.07 -0.89
N GLU A 31 6.79 -12.82 -1.34
CA GLU A 31 7.85 -12.01 -1.97
C GLU A 31 7.62 -10.52 -1.66
N MET A 32 7.33 -10.20 -0.40
CA MET A 32 7.73 -8.88 0.07
C MET A 32 9.21 -9.04 0.38
N ASP A 33 10.03 -8.57 -0.55
CA ASP A 33 11.48 -8.48 -0.41
C ASP A 33 11.80 -8.12 1.05
N ASP A 34 12.60 -8.98 1.67
CA ASP A 34 12.97 -9.00 3.09
C ASP A 34 13.53 -7.64 3.55
N SER A 35 13.81 -6.76 2.59
CA SER A 35 14.14 -5.35 2.70
C SER A 35 13.06 -4.47 3.36
N PHE A 36 11.75 -4.74 3.18
CA PHE A 36 10.70 -3.86 3.74
C PHE A 36 10.45 -4.11 5.24
N GLN A 37 10.54 -5.37 5.70
CA GLN A 37 10.43 -5.69 7.13
C GLN A 37 11.71 -5.31 7.90
N ARG A 38 12.89 -5.45 7.29
CA ARG A 38 14.16 -5.05 7.95
C ARG A 38 14.28 -3.55 8.20
N ALA A 39 13.60 -2.70 7.42
CA ALA A 39 13.83 -1.26 7.47
C ALA A 39 13.09 -0.49 8.58
N SER A 40 12.14 -1.09 9.32
CA SER A 40 11.31 -0.34 10.29
C SER A 40 11.57 -0.66 11.76
N LEU A 41 12.30 -1.74 12.08
CA LEU A 41 12.48 -2.21 13.46
C LEU A 41 13.95 -2.45 13.87
N TYR A 42 14.89 -2.19 12.97
CA TYR A 42 16.32 -2.32 13.26
C TYR A 42 17.04 -1.01 12.96
N PRO A 43 18.07 -0.64 13.73
CA PRO A 43 18.95 0.44 13.34
C PRO A 43 19.54 0.10 11.97
N THR A 44 19.15 0.83 10.93
CA THR A 44 19.71 0.66 9.59
C THR A 44 21.20 1.00 9.67
N THR A 45 22.05 -0.02 9.66
CA THR A 45 23.49 0.16 9.63
C THR A 45 23.90 0.62 8.25
N LEU A 46 24.22 1.91 8.11
CA LEU A 46 24.75 2.46 6.88
C LEU A 46 26.27 2.29 6.87
N LEU A 47 26.79 1.56 5.88
CA LEU A 47 28.23 1.54 5.60
C LEU A 47 28.63 2.92 5.07
N VAL A 48 29.52 3.59 5.79
CA VAL A 48 30.02 4.91 5.38
C VAL A 48 31.18 4.70 4.39
N PRO A 49 31.02 5.08 3.11
CA PRO A 49 32.03 4.85 2.10
C PRO A 49 33.28 5.71 2.38
N GLY A 50 34.46 5.13 2.15
CA GLY A 50 35.74 5.85 2.23
C GLY A 50 36.42 5.90 3.59
N LEU A 51 35.84 5.28 4.64
CA LEU A 51 36.47 5.16 5.95
C LEU A 51 37.09 3.77 6.16
N PRO A 52 38.33 3.69 6.68
CA PRO A 52 38.95 2.41 7.04
C PRO A 52 38.19 1.70 8.15
N ALA A 53 38.01 0.37 8.02
CA ALA A 53 37.43 -0.45 9.06
C ALA A 53 38.32 -0.43 10.31
N ASN A 54 37.70 -0.29 11.49
CA ASN A 54 38.34 -0.26 12.81
C ASN A 54 39.15 1.00 13.19
N CYS A 55 38.95 2.14 12.54
CA CYS A 55 39.52 3.40 13.01
C CYS A 55 38.58 4.12 14.00
N PRO A 56 39.10 4.72 15.09
CA PRO A 56 38.31 5.59 15.94
C PRO A 56 37.80 6.79 15.14
N LEU A 57 36.49 6.92 15.02
CA LEU A 57 35.84 8.02 14.29
C LEU A 57 35.47 9.15 15.25
N LEU A 58 35.66 10.37 14.79
CA LEU A 58 35.07 11.57 15.38
C LEU A 58 33.90 12.01 14.50
N ALA A 59 32.88 12.56 15.13
CA ALA A 59 31.68 13.04 14.46
C ALA A 59 31.43 14.48 14.87
N SER A 60 31.07 15.32 13.91
CA SER A 60 30.59 16.67 14.16
C SER A 60 29.38 16.96 13.29
N TRP A 61 28.40 17.65 13.86
CA TRP A 61 27.24 18.12 13.11
C TRP A 61 27.66 19.30 12.24
N SER A 62 27.45 19.19 10.92
CA SER A 62 27.66 20.31 9.99
C SER A 62 26.36 21.07 9.68
N GLY A 63 25.22 20.57 10.19
CA GLY A 63 23.90 21.20 10.07
C GLY A 63 22.79 20.32 10.62
N PRO A 64 21.50 20.72 10.50
CA PRO A 64 20.38 20.03 11.14
C PRO A 64 20.14 18.60 10.61
N GLN A 65 20.63 18.30 9.40
CA GLN A 65 20.46 16.98 8.77
C GLN A 65 21.77 16.39 8.24
N ARG A 66 22.92 16.90 8.67
CA ARG A 66 24.23 16.46 8.16
C ARG A 66 25.19 16.22 9.31
N LEU A 67 25.72 15.01 9.33
CA LEU A 67 26.76 14.55 10.23
C LEU A 67 28.03 14.33 9.41
N VAL A 68 29.12 14.95 9.82
CA VAL A 68 30.43 14.77 9.19
C VAL A 68 31.25 13.86 10.09
N LEU A 69 31.78 12.80 9.50
CA LEU A 69 32.63 11.81 10.14
C LEU A 69 34.05 12.00 9.65
N PHE A 70 34.99 12.04 10.58
CA PHE A 70 36.40 12.12 10.28
C PHE A 70 37.20 11.17 11.17
N PRO A 71 38.24 10.52 10.64
CA PRO A 71 39.06 9.60 11.41
C PRO A 71 39.88 10.38 12.45
N ARG A 72 39.97 9.83 13.67
CA ARG A 72 40.85 10.36 14.70
C ARG A 72 42.30 10.05 14.29
N PRO A 73 43.19 11.05 14.23
CA PRO A 73 44.58 10.79 13.87
C PRO A 73 45.22 9.89 14.92
N THR A 74 45.67 8.71 14.51
CA THR A 74 46.54 7.83 15.30
C THR A 74 47.99 8.29 15.12
N GLU A 75 48.76 8.35 16.20
CA GLU A 75 50.16 8.77 16.17
C GLU A 75 50.95 7.97 15.11
N GLY A 76 51.47 8.66 14.09
CA GLY A 76 52.23 8.06 12.98
C GLY A 76 51.53 8.06 11.61
N ALA A 77 50.23 8.36 11.52
CA ALA A 77 49.54 8.44 10.23
C ALA A 77 49.81 9.78 9.51
N ARG A 78 50.61 9.76 8.43
CA ARG A 78 50.93 10.94 7.58
C ARG A 78 49.87 11.25 6.51
N GLN A 79 48.77 10.52 6.47
CA GLN A 79 47.68 10.72 5.51
C GLN A 79 46.40 11.09 6.25
N TRP A 80 45.79 12.20 5.82
CA TRP A 80 44.41 12.53 6.19
C TRP A 80 43.51 11.44 5.62
N ALA A 81 43.10 10.50 6.47
CA ALA A 81 42.08 9.54 6.10
C ALA A 81 40.76 10.31 5.84
N GLY A 82 40.02 9.90 4.81
CA GLY A 82 39.02 10.72 4.12
C GLY A 82 37.93 11.30 5.04
N LEU A 83 37.44 12.47 4.65
CA LEU A 83 36.23 13.09 5.23
C LEU A 83 35.01 12.37 4.66
N ALA A 84 34.15 11.83 5.52
CA ALA A 84 32.89 11.26 5.09
C ALA A 84 31.72 12.11 5.58
N GLN A 85 30.78 12.41 4.69
CA GLN A 85 29.55 13.11 5.05
C GLN A 85 28.38 12.13 5.01
N VAL A 86 27.68 12.03 6.15
CA VAL A 86 26.43 11.28 6.29
C VAL A 86 25.29 12.28 6.41
N SER A 87 24.39 12.28 5.46
CA SER A 87 23.10 12.97 5.59
C SER A 87 22.04 11.99 6.00
N TRP A 88 21.11 12.42 6.86
CA TRP A 88 19.88 11.66 7.08
C TRP A 88 19.15 11.48 5.76
N ASP A 89 18.59 10.29 5.51
CA ASP A 89 17.88 9.97 4.27
C ASP A 89 16.67 10.91 4.03
N ALA A 90 16.13 11.46 5.14
CA ALA A 90 15.17 12.55 5.14
C ALA A 90 15.68 13.87 4.54
N ALA A 91 16.93 13.97 4.10
CA ALA A 91 17.47 15.09 3.32
C ALA A 91 17.28 14.90 1.81
N GLN A 92 16.92 13.69 1.35
CA GLN A 92 16.71 13.37 -0.06
C GLN A 92 15.25 13.59 -0.51
N TRP A 93 14.58 14.64 0.02
CA TRP A 93 13.29 15.05 -0.55
C TRP A 93 13.50 15.42 -2.01
N ASN A 94 13.06 14.55 -2.90
CA ASN A 94 13.03 14.88 -4.31
C ASN A 94 12.01 16.01 -4.56
N SER A 95 12.11 16.62 -5.72
CA SER A 95 11.21 17.74 -6.08
C SER A 95 9.73 17.35 -6.07
N ILE A 96 9.40 16.07 -6.21
CA ILE A 96 8.04 15.54 -6.25
C ILE A 96 7.47 15.43 -4.82
N THR A 97 8.21 14.85 -3.88
CA THR A 97 7.79 14.74 -2.48
C THR A 97 7.73 16.11 -1.81
N ARG A 98 8.63 17.02 -2.17
CA ARG A 98 8.55 18.42 -1.72
C ARG A 98 7.30 19.12 -2.26
N ARG A 99 6.92 18.87 -3.51
CA ARG A 99 5.67 19.39 -4.09
C ARG A 99 4.45 18.87 -3.31
N LEU A 100 4.41 17.57 -3.01
CA LEU A 100 3.35 16.97 -2.20
C LEU A 100 3.27 17.62 -0.80
N ALA A 101 4.41 17.82 -0.14
CA ALA A 101 4.45 18.50 1.17
C ALA A 101 3.88 19.92 1.08
N ASN A 102 4.26 20.69 0.06
CA ASN A 102 3.75 22.04 -0.13
C ASN A 102 2.25 22.06 -0.45
N GLN A 103 1.77 21.15 -1.31
CA GLN A 103 0.35 21.02 -1.63
C GLN A 103 -0.48 20.65 -0.41
N SER A 104 -0.05 19.63 0.34
CA SER A 104 -0.75 19.19 1.56
C SER A 104 -0.77 20.26 2.65
N HIS A 105 0.33 21.01 2.80
CA HIS A 105 0.38 22.16 3.69
C HIS A 105 -0.61 23.26 3.24
N GLY A 106 -0.67 23.55 1.94
CA GLY A 106 -1.64 24.48 1.37
C GLY A 106 -3.08 24.06 1.66
N TYR A 107 -3.43 22.79 1.40
CA TYR A 107 -4.77 22.26 1.72
C TYR A 107 -5.12 22.39 3.19
N PHE A 108 -4.16 22.14 4.08
CA PHE A 108 -4.36 22.31 5.52
C PHE A 108 -4.64 23.76 5.91
N LEU A 109 -3.87 24.71 5.38
CA LEU A 109 -4.08 26.14 5.65
C LEU A 109 -5.43 26.60 5.12
N SER A 110 -5.79 26.24 3.89
CA SER A 110 -7.09 26.60 3.32
C SER A 110 -8.26 25.99 4.08
N LEU A 111 -8.14 24.74 4.55
CA LEU A 111 -9.13 24.12 5.43
C LEU A 111 -9.24 24.85 6.78
N HIS A 112 -8.11 25.26 7.36
CA HIS A 112 -8.07 25.98 8.62
C HIS A 112 -8.67 27.39 8.51
N GLU A 113 -8.40 28.09 7.41
CA GLU A 113 -8.99 29.39 7.09
C GLU A 113 -10.51 29.27 6.88
N ALA A 114 -10.97 28.29 6.11
CA ALA A 114 -12.40 28.00 5.95
C ALA A 114 -13.10 27.71 7.28
N GLY A 115 -12.40 27.06 8.23
CA GLY A 115 -12.91 26.84 9.58
C GLY A 115 -12.89 28.07 10.50
N ARG A 116 -12.16 29.14 10.15
CA ARG A 116 -12.06 30.39 10.93
C ARG A 116 -13.04 31.46 10.44
N GLU A 117 -13.37 31.49 9.15
CA GLU A 117 -14.28 32.48 8.57
C GLU A 117 -15.72 32.35 9.09
N GLY A 118 -16.07 31.22 9.70
CA GLY A 118 -17.32 31.01 10.42
C GLY A 118 -17.14 31.06 11.94
N GLU A 119 -16.98 32.24 12.54
CA GLU A 119 -17.08 32.39 14.01
C GLU A 119 -18.48 31.92 14.46
N GLY A 120 -18.59 30.64 14.87
CA GLY A 120 -19.81 30.00 15.34
C GLY A 120 -20.33 28.84 14.47
N GLN A 121 -19.78 28.59 13.28
CA GLN A 121 -20.15 27.44 12.45
C GLN A 121 -19.04 26.38 12.49
N SER A 122 -19.38 25.18 12.95
CA SER A 122 -18.52 24.00 12.83
C SER A 122 -18.16 23.78 11.35
N LEU A 123 -16.89 23.45 11.07
CA LEU A 123 -16.45 22.90 9.78
C LEU A 123 -17.50 21.91 9.25
N GLN A 124 -18.01 22.16 8.04
CA GLN A 124 -18.96 21.23 7.46
C GLN A 124 -18.24 19.95 7.02
N GLY A 125 -18.88 18.79 7.21
CA GLY A 125 -18.32 17.50 6.79
C GLY A 125 -17.99 17.46 5.29
N SER A 126 -18.71 18.23 4.48
CA SER A 126 -18.46 18.41 3.04
C SER A 126 -17.11 19.05 2.73
N ASP A 127 -16.67 20.03 3.53
CA ASP A 127 -15.42 20.74 3.30
C ASP A 127 -14.24 19.85 3.66
N ILE A 128 -14.34 19.13 4.79
CA ILE A 128 -13.34 18.14 5.20
C ILE A 128 -13.21 17.05 4.12
N LEU A 129 -14.34 16.57 3.57
CA LEU A 129 -14.35 15.58 2.50
C LEU A 129 -13.71 16.12 1.21
N LEU A 130 -13.97 17.38 0.85
CA LEU A 130 -13.37 18.02 -0.31
C LEU A 130 -11.84 18.08 -0.20
N TYR A 131 -11.31 18.58 0.91
CA TYR A 131 -9.87 18.65 1.13
C TYR A 131 -9.22 17.28 1.30
N SER A 132 -9.93 16.28 1.84
CA SER A 132 -9.48 14.89 1.85
C SER A 132 -9.28 14.35 0.43
N ARG A 133 -10.24 14.62 -0.46
CA ARG A 133 -10.14 14.23 -1.88
C ARG A 133 -8.98 14.92 -2.58
N TYR A 134 -8.75 16.21 -2.33
CA TYR A 134 -7.59 16.93 -2.87
C TYR A 134 -6.27 16.33 -2.40
N PHE A 135 -6.16 16.02 -1.10
CA PHE A 135 -4.98 15.36 -0.56
C PHE A 135 -4.72 14.00 -1.21
N ARG A 136 -5.77 13.18 -1.38
CA ARG A 136 -5.65 11.88 -2.05
C ARG A 136 -5.24 12.02 -3.52
N SER A 137 -5.78 13.00 -4.24
CA SER A 137 -5.36 13.29 -5.62
C SER A 137 -3.89 13.69 -5.69
N ALA A 138 -3.42 14.55 -4.79
CA ALA A 138 -2.01 14.93 -4.71
C ALA A 138 -1.10 13.73 -4.39
N LEU A 139 -1.53 12.81 -3.52
CA LEU A 139 -0.81 11.55 -3.28
C LEU A 139 -0.70 10.70 -4.56
N HIS A 140 -1.79 10.58 -5.33
CA HIS A 140 -1.76 9.86 -6.61
C HIS A 140 -0.84 10.51 -7.64
N GLU A 141 -0.89 11.84 -7.77
CA GLU A 141 0.03 12.59 -8.63
C GLU A 141 1.49 12.38 -8.21
N CYS A 142 1.77 12.35 -6.91
CA CYS A 142 3.10 12.08 -6.37
C CYS A 142 3.57 10.67 -6.76
N VAL A 143 2.74 9.63 -6.56
CA VAL A 143 3.03 8.26 -6.97
C VAL A 143 3.29 8.16 -8.48
N LEU A 144 2.44 8.78 -9.30
CA LEU A 144 2.60 8.81 -10.75
C LEU A 144 3.88 9.54 -11.16
N GLY A 145 4.21 10.66 -10.51
CA GLY A 145 5.45 11.39 -10.76
C GLY A 145 6.70 10.59 -10.42
N LEU A 146 6.68 9.84 -9.31
CA LEU A 146 7.78 8.98 -8.90
C LEU A 146 8.00 7.83 -9.89
N ARG A 147 6.91 7.20 -10.35
CA ARG A 147 6.95 6.08 -11.31
C ARG A 147 7.22 6.51 -12.76
N GLY A 148 6.74 7.70 -13.14
CA GLY A 148 6.84 8.23 -14.51
C GLY A 148 8.22 8.79 -14.85
N ARG A 149 9.09 9.03 -13.87
CA ARG A 149 10.41 9.62 -14.10
C ARG A 149 11.45 8.70 -14.75
N GLY A 150 11.09 7.48 -15.15
CA GLY A 150 11.92 6.58 -15.97
C GLY A 150 13.27 6.16 -15.37
N SER A 151 13.64 6.67 -14.20
CA SER A 151 14.81 6.25 -13.45
C SER A 151 14.38 5.05 -12.61
N SER A 152 14.90 3.87 -12.97
CA SER A 152 14.88 2.62 -12.20
C SER A 152 15.62 2.74 -10.86
N SER A 153 15.60 3.91 -10.22
CA SER A 153 16.04 4.08 -8.85
C SER A 153 15.06 3.32 -7.97
N TRP A 154 15.52 2.18 -7.45
CA TRP A 154 14.80 1.37 -6.47
C TRP A 154 14.25 2.22 -5.30
N GLU A 155 14.90 3.33 -4.98
CA GLU A 155 14.46 4.29 -3.96
C GLU A 155 13.17 5.02 -4.37
N HIS A 156 13.02 5.41 -5.65
CA HIS A 156 11.78 6.03 -6.13
C HIS A 156 10.61 5.04 -6.13
N GLU A 157 10.85 3.77 -6.48
CA GLU A 157 9.79 2.76 -6.43
C GLU A 157 9.39 2.44 -4.98
N ARG A 158 10.38 2.34 -4.08
CA ARG A 158 10.13 2.19 -2.64
C ARG A 158 9.29 3.35 -2.10
N GLN A 159 9.63 4.59 -2.43
CA GLN A 159 8.85 5.77 -2.06
C GLN A 159 7.44 5.74 -2.66
N ALA A 160 7.32 5.39 -3.95
CA ALA A 160 6.02 5.27 -4.62
C ALA A 160 5.12 4.21 -3.94
N GLN A 161 5.70 3.09 -3.50
CA GLN A 161 4.98 2.05 -2.75
C GLN A 161 4.49 2.56 -1.39
N VAL A 162 5.32 3.32 -0.67
CA VAL A 162 4.93 3.95 0.60
C VAL A 162 3.77 4.92 0.39
N PHE A 163 3.87 5.83 -0.58
CA PHE A 163 2.78 6.78 -0.87
C PHE A 163 1.52 6.11 -1.40
N SER A 164 1.64 5.04 -2.18
CA SER A 164 0.50 4.23 -2.62
C SER A 164 -0.23 3.60 -1.42
N THR A 165 0.53 3.07 -0.46
CA THR A 165 -0.02 2.52 0.78
C THR A 165 -0.67 3.60 1.62
N MET A 166 -0.06 4.79 1.70
CA MET A 166 -0.64 5.95 2.38
C MET A 166 -1.97 6.37 1.75
N ALA A 167 -2.05 6.44 0.42
CA ALA A 167 -3.28 6.78 -0.30
C ALA A 167 -4.40 5.75 -0.05
N LEU A 168 -4.05 4.45 -0.03
CA LEU A 168 -4.98 3.37 0.28
C LEU A 168 -5.56 3.48 1.69
N VAL A 169 -4.70 3.68 2.69
CA VAL A 169 -5.10 3.85 4.09
C VAL A 169 -5.93 5.11 4.25
N TRP A 170 -5.51 6.21 3.62
CA TRP A 170 -6.25 7.47 3.66
C TRP A 170 -7.66 7.32 3.07
N HIS A 171 -7.79 6.63 1.93
CA HIS A 171 -9.10 6.38 1.33
C HIS A 171 -10.02 5.54 2.25
N LEU A 172 -9.45 4.57 2.97
CA LEU A 172 -10.22 3.80 3.95
C LEU A 172 -10.67 4.67 5.14
N VAL A 173 -9.80 5.57 5.61
CA VAL A 173 -10.16 6.55 6.65
C VAL A 173 -11.25 7.49 6.15
N GLU A 174 -11.19 7.93 4.89
CA GLU A 174 -12.24 8.75 4.26
C GLU A 174 -13.60 8.04 4.30
N ILE A 175 -13.66 6.77 3.85
CA ILE A 175 -14.88 5.95 3.85
C ILE A 175 -15.43 5.73 5.28
N LEU A 176 -14.56 5.48 6.26
CA LEU A 176 -14.99 5.10 7.61
C LEU A 176 -15.36 6.29 8.50
N PHE A 177 -14.75 7.46 8.30
CA PHE A 177 -14.82 8.55 9.27
C PHE A 177 -15.20 9.91 8.69
N ILE A 178 -14.97 10.14 7.39
CA ILE A 178 -15.20 11.45 6.77
C ILE A 178 -16.51 11.41 5.98
N GLU A 179 -16.74 10.34 5.21
CA GLU A 179 -17.96 10.14 4.44
C GLU A 179 -19.02 9.45 5.32
N VAL A 180 -20.01 10.23 5.79
CA VAL A 180 -21.13 9.69 6.56
C VAL A 180 -22.13 9.05 5.61
N LEU A 181 -22.01 7.73 5.41
CA LEU A 181 -22.92 6.98 4.55
C LEU A 181 -23.94 6.16 5.34
N PRO A 182 -25.14 5.95 4.78
CA PRO A 182 -26.08 4.98 5.33
C PRO A 182 -25.47 3.58 5.29
N ALA A 183 -25.73 2.78 6.33
CA ALA A 183 -25.04 1.51 6.60
C ALA A 183 -25.02 0.50 5.42
N GLY A 184 -26.05 0.50 4.57
CA GLY A 184 -26.11 -0.36 3.38
C GLY A 184 -25.11 0.03 2.28
N CYS A 185 -24.73 1.31 2.18
CA CYS A 185 -23.78 1.80 1.18
C CYS A 185 -22.32 1.57 1.61
N LEU A 186 -22.06 1.53 2.93
CA LEU A 186 -20.71 1.34 3.48
C LEU A 186 -20.10 -0.02 3.09
N VAL A 187 -20.87 -1.10 3.19
CA VAL A 187 -20.38 -2.45 2.83
C VAL A 187 -20.00 -2.50 1.36
N LYS A 188 -20.84 -1.91 0.48
CA LYS A 188 -20.56 -1.84 -0.96
C LYS A 188 -19.26 -1.08 -1.24
N GLN A 189 -19.07 0.10 -0.63
CA GLN A 189 -17.85 0.87 -0.79
C GLN A 189 -16.61 0.15 -0.24
N LEU A 190 -16.72 -0.57 0.88
CA LEU A 190 -15.61 -1.33 1.42
C LEU A 190 -15.22 -2.49 0.49
N VAL A 191 -16.19 -3.17 -0.12
CA VAL A 191 -15.92 -4.21 -1.13
C VAL A 191 -15.25 -3.60 -2.37
N GLU A 192 -15.74 -2.46 -2.85
CA GLU A 192 -15.11 -1.71 -3.95
C GLU A 192 -13.68 -1.28 -3.60
N TRP A 193 -13.45 -0.79 -2.38
CA TRP A 193 -12.13 -0.41 -1.87
C TRP A 193 -11.16 -1.60 -1.82
N VAL A 194 -11.58 -2.74 -1.26
CA VAL A 194 -10.75 -3.96 -1.21
C VAL A 194 -10.42 -4.44 -2.61
N THR A 195 -11.41 -4.38 -3.51
CA THR A 195 -11.26 -4.76 -4.91
C THR A 195 -10.21 -3.89 -5.61
N TRP A 196 -10.32 -2.57 -5.47
CA TRP A 196 -9.36 -1.63 -6.03
C TRP A 196 -7.96 -1.79 -5.44
N ALA A 197 -7.85 -1.95 -4.12
CA ALA A 197 -6.59 -2.17 -3.40
C ALA A 197 -5.84 -3.45 -3.85
N GLY A 198 -6.59 -4.48 -4.22
CA GLY A 198 -6.06 -5.78 -4.66
C GLY A 198 -5.82 -5.90 -6.15
N GLN A 199 -6.47 -5.07 -6.98
CA GLN A 199 -6.67 -5.32 -8.40
C GLN A 199 -5.41 -5.68 -9.19
N GLU A 200 -4.34 -4.89 -9.05
CA GLU A 200 -3.11 -5.11 -9.83
C GLU A 200 -2.39 -6.40 -9.41
N ARG A 201 -2.42 -6.70 -8.11
CA ARG A 201 -1.83 -7.92 -7.55
C ARG A 201 -2.63 -9.15 -7.96
N ASP A 202 -3.95 -9.03 -7.95
CA ASP A 202 -4.85 -10.10 -8.35
C ASP A 202 -4.68 -10.42 -9.83
N LYS A 203 -4.51 -9.39 -10.69
CA LYS A 203 -4.20 -9.59 -12.12
C LYS A 203 -2.88 -10.34 -12.33
N LYS A 204 -1.82 -9.98 -11.59
CA LYS A 204 -0.51 -10.64 -11.69
C LYS A 204 -0.62 -12.12 -11.29
N ARG A 205 -1.17 -12.40 -10.11
CA ARG A 205 -1.37 -13.79 -9.64
C ARG A 205 -2.30 -14.60 -10.55
N LEU A 206 -3.37 -14.00 -11.07
CA LEU A 206 -4.30 -14.69 -11.95
C LEU A 206 -3.59 -15.14 -13.23
N LYS A 207 -2.68 -14.32 -13.79
CA LYS A 207 -1.83 -14.71 -14.92
C LYS A 207 -0.88 -15.85 -14.57
N GLU A 208 -0.27 -15.82 -13.38
CA GLU A 208 0.63 -16.89 -12.90
C GLU A 208 -0.12 -18.22 -12.76
N ILE A 209 -1.32 -18.21 -12.16
CA ILE A 209 -2.17 -19.40 -12.00
C ILE A 209 -2.58 -19.97 -13.35
N LEU A 210 -3.04 -19.12 -14.28
CA LEU A 210 -3.44 -19.54 -15.63
C LEU A 210 -2.26 -20.01 -16.50
N GLY A 211 -1.03 -19.59 -16.17
CA GLY A 211 0.19 -20.08 -16.81
C GLY A 211 0.60 -21.48 -16.35
N HIS A 212 0.05 -21.98 -15.23
CA HIS A 212 0.31 -23.32 -14.73
C HIS A 212 -0.61 -24.35 -15.39
N THR A 213 -0.06 -25.48 -15.85
CA THR A 213 -0.85 -26.57 -16.45
C THR A 213 -0.72 -27.84 -15.60
N PRO A 214 -1.80 -28.34 -14.99
CA PRO A 214 -3.15 -27.77 -14.95
C PRO A 214 -3.25 -26.65 -13.87
N PRO A 215 -4.14 -25.65 -14.04
CA PRO A 215 -4.17 -24.44 -13.21
C PRO A 215 -4.66 -24.70 -11.77
N ASP A 216 -5.44 -25.76 -11.58
CA ASP A 216 -5.93 -26.24 -10.28
C ASP A 216 -4.83 -26.87 -9.40
N SER A 217 -3.72 -27.31 -10.01
CA SER A 217 -2.53 -27.76 -9.26
C SER A 217 -1.77 -26.62 -8.61
N HIS A 218 -2.03 -25.36 -8.98
CA HIS A 218 -1.37 -24.22 -8.36
C HIS A 218 -1.89 -24.03 -6.93
N HIS A 219 -0.97 -23.97 -5.95
CA HIS A 219 -1.29 -23.81 -4.52
C HIS A 219 -2.19 -22.60 -4.21
N GLY A 220 -2.12 -21.55 -5.03
CA GLY A 220 -2.92 -20.32 -4.91
C GLY A 220 -4.29 -20.34 -5.61
N TYR A 221 -4.64 -21.41 -6.34
CA TYR A 221 -5.86 -21.48 -7.16
C TYR A 221 -7.13 -21.20 -6.35
N TRP A 222 -7.41 -22.00 -5.32
CA TRP A 222 -8.60 -21.86 -4.48
C TRP A 222 -8.62 -20.54 -3.71
N ARG A 223 -7.45 -20.07 -3.26
CA ARG A 223 -7.32 -18.77 -2.59
C ARG A 223 -7.74 -17.63 -3.52
N MET A 224 -7.36 -17.70 -4.80
CA MET A 224 -7.78 -16.72 -5.81
C MET A 224 -9.29 -16.79 -6.06
N VAL A 225 -9.86 -17.99 -6.20
CA VAL A 225 -11.32 -18.17 -6.36
C VAL A 225 -12.07 -17.55 -5.18
N TYR A 226 -11.69 -17.86 -3.93
CA TYR A 226 -12.32 -17.27 -2.75
C TYR A 226 -12.18 -15.75 -2.72
N ARG A 227 -11.01 -15.22 -3.08
CA ARG A 227 -10.79 -13.77 -3.16
C ARG A 227 -11.71 -13.11 -4.19
N LEU A 228 -11.83 -13.68 -5.39
CA LEU A 228 -12.70 -13.15 -6.45
C LEU A 228 -14.18 -13.18 -6.04
N VAL A 229 -14.62 -14.24 -5.35
CA VAL A 229 -16.00 -14.31 -4.84
C VAL A 229 -16.25 -13.29 -3.73
N LEU A 230 -15.36 -13.18 -2.75
CA LEU A 230 -15.49 -12.25 -1.62
C LEU A 230 -15.41 -10.78 -2.06
N THR A 231 -14.76 -10.50 -3.18
CA THR A 231 -14.69 -9.15 -3.79
C THR A 231 -15.82 -8.87 -4.78
N GLY A 232 -16.73 -9.83 -5.01
CA GLY A 232 -17.84 -9.67 -5.96
C GLY A 232 -17.46 -9.81 -7.44
N ARG A 233 -16.22 -10.20 -7.76
CA ARG A 233 -15.72 -10.44 -9.13
C ARG A 233 -16.12 -11.83 -9.64
N LEU A 234 -17.43 -12.08 -9.68
CA LEU A 234 -17.99 -13.40 -10.00
C LEU A 234 -17.73 -13.84 -11.43
N SER A 235 -17.64 -12.92 -12.38
CA SER A 235 -17.29 -13.22 -13.77
C SER A 235 -15.89 -13.85 -13.89
N GLU A 236 -14.91 -13.26 -13.21
CA GLU A 236 -13.54 -13.75 -13.19
C GLU A 236 -13.41 -15.06 -12.42
N ALA A 237 -14.14 -15.21 -11.31
CA ALA A 237 -14.19 -16.47 -10.56
C ALA A 237 -14.75 -17.60 -11.44
N ARG A 238 -15.83 -17.34 -12.18
CA ARG A 238 -16.43 -18.30 -13.13
C ARG A 238 -15.44 -18.67 -14.24
N ASN A 239 -14.76 -17.69 -14.81
CA ASN A 239 -13.75 -17.94 -15.85
C ASN A 239 -12.60 -18.80 -15.31
N LEU A 240 -12.12 -18.54 -14.09
CA LEU A 240 -11.06 -19.33 -13.48
C LEU A 240 -11.52 -20.77 -13.17
N LEU A 241 -12.77 -20.93 -12.71
CA LEU A 241 -13.38 -22.23 -12.45
C LEU A 241 -13.65 -23.04 -13.72
N ALA A 242 -13.92 -22.38 -14.85
CA ALA A 242 -14.09 -23.06 -16.13
C ALA A 242 -12.82 -23.77 -16.62
N HIS A 243 -11.64 -23.33 -16.19
CA HIS A 243 -10.36 -23.97 -16.51
C HIS A 243 -9.97 -25.09 -15.54
N HIS A 244 -10.86 -25.47 -14.61
CA HIS A 244 -10.60 -26.55 -13.67
C HIS A 244 -10.57 -27.90 -14.41
N SER A 245 -9.59 -28.74 -14.12
CA SER A 245 -9.38 -30.06 -14.77
C SER A 245 -10.63 -30.94 -14.76
N ALA A 246 -11.35 -31.01 -13.63
CA ALA A 246 -12.62 -31.74 -13.49
C ALA A 246 -13.79 -31.19 -14.35
N PHE A 247 -13.74 -29.94 -14.78
CA PHE A 247 -14.73 -29.35 -15.69
C PHE A 247 -14.38 -29.70 -17.15
N SER A 248 -13.12 -29.55 -17.56
CA SER A 248 -12.64 -29.93 -18.89
C SER A 248 -12.71 -31.44 -19.16
N ALA A 249 -12.40 -32.28 -18.16
CA ALA A 249 -12.50 -33.74 -18.27
C ALA A 249 -13.96 -34.22 -18.48
N ARG A 250 -14.96 -33.38 -18.17
CA ARG A 250 -16.38 -33.70 -18.36
C ARG A 250 -16.87 -33.40 -19.78
N GLU A 251 -16.20 -32.51 -20.52
CA GLU A 251 -16.46 -32.28 -21.94
C GLU A 251 -15.92 -33.42 -22.82
N ASP A 252 -14.77 -34.03 -22.48
CA ASP A 252 -14.23 -35.20 -23.20
C ASP A 252 -15.14 -36.45 -23.09
N VAL A 253 -15.94 -36.55 -22.02
CA VAL A 253 -16.95 -37.62 -21.85
C VAL A 253 -18.26 -37.29 -22.57
N SER A 254 -18.48 -36.03 -22.98
CA SER A 254 -19.70 -35.59 -23.65
C SER A 254 -19.80 -36.00 -25.13
N HIS A 255 -18.73 -36.52 -25.73
CA HIS A 255 -18.80 -37.18 -27.05
C HIS A 255 -19.44 -38.58 -27.02
N LYS A 256 -19.83 -39.09 -25.84
CA LYS A 256 -20.51 -40.40 -25.68
C LYS A 256 -21.91 -40.34 -25.09
N LEU A 257 -22.48 -39.16 -24.84
CA LEU A 257 -23.84 -39.07 -24.28
C LEU A 257 -24.80 -38.39 -25.27
N PRO A 258 -25.92 -39.06 -25.63
CA PRO A 258 -26.89 -38.51 -26.55
C PRO A 258 -27.50 -37.23 -25.96
N TYR A 259 -27.48 -36.20 -26.78
CA TYR A 259 -28.04 -34.87 -26.56
C TYR A 259 -29.49 -34.98 -26.03
N ASN A 260 -29.71 -34.74 -24.74
CA ASN A 260 -31.05 -34.46 -24.23
C ASN A 260 -31.04 -33.20 -23.34
N ARG A 261 -31.91 -32.26 -23.71
CA ARG A 261 -31.87 -30.83 -23.43
C ARG A 261 -32.34 -30.43 -22.01
N THR A 262 -32.26 -31.31 -21.03
CA THR A 262 -32.92 -31.10 -19.71
C THR A 262 -31.98 -30.87 -18.52
N ASN A 263 -30.66 -30.85 -18.67
CA ASN A 263 -29.74 -30.68 -17.55
C ASN A 263 -29.17 -29.26 -17.33
N LEU A 264 -29.83 -28.22 -17.86
CA LEU A 264 -29.49 -26.82 -17.56
C LEU A 264 -30.04 -26.33 -16.20
N LEU A 265 -30.62 -27.19 -15.37
CA LEU A 265 -31.21 -26.81 -14.07
C LEU A 265 -30.45 -27.34 -12.83
N LEU A 266 -29.33 -28.05 -12.98
CA LEU A 266 -28.63 -28.65 -11.84
C LEU A 266 -27.40 -27.89 -11.32
N ILE A 267 -27.18 -26.67 -11.78
CA ILE A 267 -26.29 -25.71 -11.10
C ILE A 267 -27.16 -24.56 -10.56
N GLY A 268 -28.24 -24.95 -9.89
CA GLY A 268 -28.92 -24.10 -8.92
C GLY A 268 -28.00 -23.91 -7.73
N LEU A 269 -27.49 -22.69 -7.62
CA LEU A 269 -27.13 -22.02 -6.37
C LEU A 269 -27.85 -22.63 -5.16
N ARG A 270 -27.11 -23.42 -4.37
CA ARG A 270 -27.30 -23.50 -2.92
C ARG A 270 -26.10 -22.82 -2.27
N LEU A 271 -26.15 -21.49 -2.31
CA LEU A 271 -25.67 -20.55 -1.30
C LEU A 271 -26.53 -19.29 -1.44
#